data_AF-A0A8J4RUU7-F1
#
_entry.id   AF-A0A8J4RUU7-F1
#
_cell.length_a   1.000
_cell.length_b   1.000
_cell.length_c   1.000
_cell.angle_alpha   90.00
_cell.angle_beta   90.00
_cell.angle_gamma   90.00
#
_symmetry.space_group_name_H-M   'P 1'
#
loop_
_entity.id
_entity.type
_entity.pdbx_description
1 polymer ?
#
loop_
_entity_poly.entity_id
_entity_poly.type
_entity_poly.pdbx_seq_one_letter_code
_entity_poly.pdbx_strand_id
1 'polypeptide(L)'
;MHDIKMEKELREDIEKLMSKEEIMWAQKVRSTWIIQVDRNTRYFQTVFKQRRARNRILQLRTVEGNQLKELVDIESYMVEHFKNQYNEAGPKFVQEVMEELENLEIPKHDRKIILTDQ
;
A
#
# COMPACT_ATOMS: atom_id res chain seq x y z
N MET A 1 -36.29 29.21 4.66
CA MET A 1 -35.36 29.12 5.83
C MET A 1 -34.98 27.69 6.18
N HIS A 2 -35.89 26.69 6.10
CA HIS A 2 -35.54 25.27 6.31
C HIS A 2 -34.62 24.69 5.22
N ASP A 3 -34.89 24.98 3.95
CA ASP A 3 -34.08 24.44 2.84
C ASP A 3 -32.63 24.90 2.85
N ILE A 4 -32.37 26.17 3.21
CA ILE A 4 -31.01 26.72 3.31
C ILE A 4 -30.22 26.04 4.43
N LYS A 5 -30.90 25.66 5.51
CA LYS A 5 -30.28 24.98 6.65
C LYS A 5 -29.92 23.53 6.29
N MET A 6 -30.83 22.85 5.59
CA MET A 6 -30.62 21.49 5.11
C MET A 6 -29.54 21.41 4.01
N GLU A 7 -29.49 22.39 3.11
CA GLU A 7 -28.42 22.50 2.11
C GLU A 7 -27.06 22.70 2.78
N LYS A 8 -27.00 23.50 3.85
CA LYS A 8 -25.76 23.73 4.60
C LYS A 8 -25.29 22.46 5.33
N GLU A 9 -26.20 21.76 6.00
CA GLU A 9 -25.89 20.49 6.69
C GLU A 9 -25.39 19.43 5.70
N LEU A 10 -26.02 19.33 4.52
CA LEU A 10 -25.60 18.39 3.48
C LEU A 10 -24.21 18.72 2.93
N ARG A 11 -23.89 20.01 2.74
CA ARG A 11 -22.55 20.45 2.30
C ARG A 11 -21.48 20.12 3.33
N GLU A 12 -21.76 20.33 4.62
CA GLU A 12 -20.84 19.99 5.71
C GLU A 12 -20.58 18.48 5.78
N ASP A 13 -21.59 17.65 5.52
CA ASP A 13 -21.43 16.20 5.53
C ASP A 13 -20.67 15.69 4.30
N ILE A 14 -20.89 16.29 3.13
CA ILE A 14 -20.08 16.01 1.93
C ILE A 14 -18.62 16.34 2.20
N GLU A 15 -18.33 17.49 2.80
CA GLU A 15 -16.96 17.93 3.05
C GLU A 15 -16.24 17.02 4.08
N LYS A 16 -16.96 16.56 5.11
CA LYS A 16 -16.45 15.54 6.04
C LYS A 16 -16.15 14.21 5.33
N LEU A 17 -17.03 13.78 4.42
CA LEU A 17 -16.84 12.52 3.68
C LEU A 17 -15.65 12.62 2.73
N MET A 18 -15.52 13.73 2.00
CA MET A 18 -14.37 14.02 1.14
C MET A 18 -13.05 14.02 1.93
N SER A 19 -13.02 14.67 3.09
CA SER A 19 -11.82 14.68 3.94
C SER A 19 -11.43 13.27 4.41
N LYS A 20 -12.41 12.43 4.77
CA LYS A 20 -12.17 11.02 5.13
C LYS A 20 -11.64 10.22 3.94
N GLU A 21 -12.21 10.45 2.76
CA GLU A 21 -11.77 9.81 1.53
C GLU A 21 -10.32 10.20 1.19
N GLU A 22 -9.96 11.49 1.26
CA GLU A 22 -8.60 11.96 1.06
C GLU A 22 -7.59 11.32 2.02
N ILE A 23 -7.95 11.19 3.31
CA ILE A 23 -7.12 10.52 4.31
C ILE A 23 -6.95 9.03 3.98
N MET A 24 -8.04 8.35 3.61
CA MET A 24 -8.00 6.94 3.22
C MET A 24 -7.12 6.73 1.99
N TRP A 25 -7.25 7.59 0.98
CA TRP A 25 -6.38 7.56 -0.19
C TRP A 25 -4.92 7.85 0.21
N ALA A 26 -4.65 8.81 1.10
CA ALA A 26 -3.28 9.15 1.52
C ALA A 26 -2.61 7.96 2.21
N GLN A 27 -3.36 7.24 3.04
CA GLN A 27 -2.93 6.00 3.68
C GLN A 27 -2.67 4.90 2.64
N LYS A 28 -3.60 4.67 1.72
CA LYS A 28 -3.51 3.64 0.69
C LYS A 28 -2.32 3.84 -0.25
N VAL A 29 -1.97 5.10 -0.53
CA VAL A 29 -0.96 5.45 -1.54
C VAL A 29 0.39 5.88 -0.91
N ARG A 30 0.57 5.68 0.42
CA ARG A 30 1.81 5.99 1.16
C ARG A 30 2.27 7.46 1.03
N SER A 31 1.32 8.40 1.20
CA SER A 31 1.45 9.87 1.42
C SER A 31 2.23 10.72 0.41
N THR A 32 3.25 10.20 -0.25
CA THR A 32 4.09 10.93 -1.22
C THR A 32 3.42 11.13 -2.57
N TRP A 33 2.33 10.41 -2.84
CA TRP A 33 1.69 10.38 -4.16
C TRP A 33 0.56 11.38 -4.34
N ILE A 34 -0.20 11.71 -3.28
CA ILE A 34 -1.39 12.56 -3.39
C ILE A 34 -1.03 14.02 -3.63
N ILE A 35 0.08 14.49 -3.08
CA ILE A 35 0.51 15.89 -3.21
C ILE A 35 0.96 16.23 -4.64
N GLN A 36 1.23 15.23 -5.50
CA GLN A 36 1.74 15.43 -6.86
C GLN A 36 0.71 15.26 -7.98
N VAL A 37 -0.57 15.10 -7.66
CA VAL A 37 -1.60 14.62 -8.60
C VAL A 37 -1.89 15.55 -9.79
N ASP A 38 -1.36 16.79 -9.83
CA ASP A 38 -1.53 17.62 -11.04
C ASP A 38 -0.25 18.11 -11.71
N ARG A 39 0.95 17.51 -11.49
CA ARG A 39 2.13 18.08 -12.18
C ARG A 39 3.35 17.27 -12.57
N ASN A 40 3.37 15.93 -12.65
CA ASN A 40 4.36 15.26 -13.54
C ASN A 40 4.23 13.73 -13.64
N THR A 41 3.54 13.24 -14.67
CA THR A 41 3.54 11.82 -15.07
C THR A 41 4.96 11.28 -15.29
N ARG A 42 5.92 12.13 -15.70
CA ARG A 42 7.34 11.75 -15.89
C ARG A 42 8.03 11.38 -14.58
N TYR A 43 7.79 12.11 -13.50
CA TYR A 43 8.36 11.80 -12.20
C TYR A 43 7.81 10.46 -11.69
N PHE A 44 6.49 10.26 -11.76
CA PHE A 44 5.84 9.00 -11.39
C PHE A 44 6.37 7.80 -12.17
N GLN A 45 6.46 7.92 -13.50
CA GLN A 45 7.03 6.86 -14.33
C GLN A 45 8.48 6.58 -13.97
N THR A 46 9.27 7.60 -13.63
CA THR A 46 10.69 7.45 -13.26
C THR A 46 10.83 6.76 -11.91
N VAL A 47 10.07 7.19 -10.89
CA VAL A 47 10.05 6.56 -9.56
C VAL A 47 9.52 5.13 -9.65
N PHE A 48 8.46 4.89 -10.44
CA PHE A 48 7.95 3.54 -10.67
C PHE A 48 9.00 2.63 -11.34
N LYS A 49 9.67 3.11 -12.39
CA LYS A 49 10.78 2.38 -13.03
C LYS A 49 11.92 2.11 -12.05
N GLN A 50 12.29 3.09 -11.22
CA GLN A 50 13.33 2.94 -10.22
C GLN A 50 12.95 1.93 -9.14
N ARG A 51 11.71 1.98 -8.63
CA ARG A 51 11.17 1.00 -7.66
C ARG A 51 11.10 -0.39 -8.27
N ARG A 52 10.62 -0.52 -9.52
CA ARG A 52 10.58 -1.79 -10.26
C ARG A 52 11.98 -2.38 -10.46
N ALA A 53 12.97 -1.54 -10.76
CA ALA A 53 14.36 -1.98 -10.91
C ALA A 53 14.95 -2.43 -9.56
N ARG A 54 14.74 -1.66 -8.49
CA ARG A 54 15.24 -2.00 -7.13
C ARG A 54 14.59 -3.25 -6.55
N ASN A 55 13.30 -3.44 -6.80
CA ASN A 55 12.53 -4.56 -6.26
C ASN A 55 12.50 -5.77 -7.20
N ARG A 56 13.30 -5.75 -8.28
CA ARG A 56 13.40 -6.89 -9.17
C ARG A 56 14.13 -8.02 -8.46
N ILE A 57 13.42 -9.12 -8.26
CA ILE A 57 14.01 -10.37 -7.78
C ILE A 57 14.87 -10.93 -8.92
N LEU A 58 16.19 -10.90 -8.76
CA LEU A 58 17.15 -11.40 -9.74
C LEU A 58 17.58 -12.85 -9.45
N GLN A 59 17.54 -13.24 -8.19
CA GLN A 59 17.89 -14.58 -7.75
C GLN A 59 17.20 -14.90 -6.44
N LEU A 60 16.87 -16.17 -6.24
CA LEU A 60 16.37 -16.70 -4.98
C LEU A 60 17.27 -17.83 -4.50
N ARG A 61 17.41 -17.95 -3.18
CA ARG A 61 18.06 -19.09 -2.55
C ARG A 61 16.99 -19.98 -1.95
N THR A 62 16.94 -21.25 -2.34
CA THR A 62 16.00 -22.23 -1.79
C THR A 62 16.47 -22.70 -0.41
N VAL A 63 15.56 -23.35 0.32
CA VAL A 63 15.85 -23.93 1.64
C VAL A 63 16.94 -25.01 1.57
N GLU A 64 17.02 -25.70 0.43
CA GLU A 64 18.05 -26.71 0.11
C GLU A 64 19.42 -26.10 -0.23
N GLY A 65 19.53 -24.77 -0.24
CA GLY A 65 20.76 -24.04 -0.55
C GLY A 65 21.00 -23.76 -2.04
N ASN A 66 20.10 -24.22 -2.93
CA ASN A 66 20.21 -23.99 -4.37
C ASN A 66 19.91 -22.53 -4.73
N GLN A 67 20.59 -22.00 -5.75
CA GLN A 67 20.35 -20.64 -6.26
C GLN A 67 19.58 -20.68 -7.57
N LEU A 68 18.36 -20.15 -7.56
CA LEU A 68 17.53 -19.95 -8.74
C LEU A 68 17.83 -18.57 -9.32
N LYS A 69 18.19 -18.52 -10.62
CA LYS A 69 18.49 -17.27 -11.34
C LYS A 69 17.53 -17.00 -12.50
N GLU A 70 16.91 -18.05 -13.02
CA GLU A 70 15.92 -17.94 -14.08
C GLU A 70 14.56 -17.51 -13.51
N LEU A 71 13.90 -16.58 -14.21
CA LEU A 71 12.61 -16.03 -13.76
C LEU A 71 11.51 -17.09 -13.72
N VAL A 72 11.51 -18.03 -14.67
CA VAL A 72 10.53 -19.12 -14.75
C VAL A 72 10.64 -20.05 -13.54
N ASP A 73 11.87 -20.37 -13.14
CA ASP A 73 12.13 -21.23 -11.98
C ASP A 73 11.77 -20.50 -10.67
N ILE A 74 12.08 -19.21 -10.57
CA ILE A 74 11.71 -18.35 -9.44
C ILE A 74 10.18 -18.28 -9.28
N GLU A 75 9.45 -18.07 -10.38
CA GLU A 75 7.99 -18.00 -10.38
C GLU A 75 7.38 -19.33 -9.95
N SER A 76 7.83 -20.44 -10.55
CA SER A 76 7.35 -21.78 -10.24
C SER A 76 7.59 -22.13 -8.77
N TYR A 77 8.80 -21.87 -8.26
CA TYR A 77 9.17 -22.10 -6.87
C TYR A 77 8.33 -21.25 -5.90
N MET A 78 8.11 -19.96 -6.20
CA MET A 78 7.27 -19.09 -5.37
C MET A 78 5.82 -19.59 -5.29
N VAL A 79 5.24 -19.97 -6.43
CA VAL A 79 3.86 -20.48 -6.49
C VAL A 79 3.73 -21.77 -5.69
N GLU A 80 4.65 -22.72 -5.86
CA GLU A 80 4.64 -23.98 -5.12
C GLU A 80 4.84 -23.76 -3.62
N HIS A 81 5.81 -22.93 -3.24
CA HIS A 81 6.12 -22.62 -1.85
C HIS A 81 4.91 -22.07 -1.09
N PHE A 82 4.28 -21.02 -1.64
CA PHE A 82 3.11 -20.42 -0.99
C PHE A 82 1.90 -21.34 -1.05
N LYS A 83 1.69 -22.08 -2.15
CA LYS A 83 0.60 -23.06 -2.23
C LYS A 83 0.73 -24.11 -1.13
N ASN A 84 1.92 -24.64 -0.90
CA ASN A 84 2.16 -25.60 0.18
C ASN A 84 1.96 -24.95 1.55
N GLN A 85 2.50 -23.76 1.78
CA GLN A 85 2.35 -23.04 3.04
C GLN A 85 0.88 -22.75 3.39
N TYR A 86 0.07 -22.33 2.43
CA TYR A 86 -1.36 -22.05 2.65
C TYR A 86 -2.22 -23.32 2.78
N ASN A 87 -1.80 -24.42 2.15
CA ASN A 87 -2.49 -25.71 2.31
C ASN A 87 -2.12 -26.41 3.62
N GLU A 88 -0.87 -26.29 4.08
CA GLU A 88 -0.38 -26.86 5.34
C GLU A 88 -0.85 -26.08 6.57
N ALA A 89 -0.97 -24.76 6.47
CA ALA A 89 -1.39 -23.92 7.59
C ALA A 89 -2.90 -24.02 7.93
N GLY A 90 -3.70 -24.75 7.14
CA GLY A 90 -5.16 -24.66 7.21
C GLY A 90 -5.66 -23.22 7.00
N PRO A 91 -6.98 -22.98 6.98
CA PRO A 91 -7.48 -21.62 7.04
C PRO A 91 -7.10 -21.04 8.41
N LYS A 92 -5.99 -20.28 8.47
CA LYS A 92 -5.72 -19.41 9.62
C LYS A 92 -6.98 -18.59 9.85
N PHE A 93 -7.61 -18.78 11.01
CA PHE A 93 -8.87 -18.14 11.32
C PHE A 93 -8.65 -16.63 11.21
N VAL A 94 -9.58 -15.92 10.57
CA VAL A 94 -9.42 -14.48 10.29
C VAL A 94 -9.03 -13.69 11.54
N GLN A 95 -9.50 -14.09 12.73
CA GLN A 95 -9.11 -13.45 14.00
C GLN A 95 -7.62 -13.55 14.33
N GLU A 96 -6.97 -14.68 14.07
CA GLU A 96 -5.55 -14.88 14.39
C GLU A 96 -4.65 -14.03 13.47
N VAL A 97 -5.05 -13.91 12.19
CA VAL A 97 -4.41 -12.99 11.24
C VAL A 97 -4.61 -11.54 11.67
N MET A 98 -5.81 -11.18 12.17
CA MET A 98 -6.08 -9.82 12.64
C MET A 98 -5.29 -9.47 13.91
N GLU A 99 -5.09 -10.43 14.80
CA GLU A 99 -4.28 -10.27 16.02
C GLU A 99 -2.78 -10.13 15.69
N GLU A 100 -2.24 -10.92 14.76
CA GLU A 100 -0.87 -10.74 14.24
C GLU A 100 -0.69 -9.37 13.56
N LEU A 101 -1.71 -8.89 12.84
CA LEU A 101 -1.67 -7.58 12.16
C LEU A 101 -1.76 -6.40 13.13
N GLU A 102 -2.51 -6.51 14.24
CA GLU A 102 -2.56 -5.48 15.28
C GLU A 102 -1.23 -5.34 16.04
N ASN A 103 -0.46 -6.43 16.14
CA ASN A 103 0.84 -6.46 16.81
C ASN A 103 2.01 -5.95 15.95
N LEU A 104 1.79 -5.74 14.65
CA LEU A 104 2.76 -5.03 13.82
C LEU A 104 2.71 -3.55 14.21
N GLU A 105 3.79 -3.05 14.81
CA GLU A 105 4.03 -1.61 14.96
C GLU A 105 4.22 -1.00 13.56
N ILE A 106 3.10 -0.74 12.87
CA ILE A 106 3.12 -0.02 11.60
C ILE A 106 3.78 1.33 11.88
N PRO A 107 4.82 1.72 11.12
CA PRO A 107 5.50 2.99 11.33
C PRO A 107 4.48 4.13 11.23
N LYS A 108 4.17 4.76 12.37
CA LYS A 108 3.40 5.99 12.42
C LYS A 108 4.26 7.05 11.75
N HIS A 109 3.92 7.40 10.50
CA HIS A 109 4.61 8.48 9.81
C HIS A 109 4.40 9.77 10.61
N ASP A 110 5.47 10.26 11.24
CA ASP A 110 5.52 11.60 11.82
C ASP A 110 5.23 12.60 10.71
N ARG A 111 4.09 13.28 10.83
CA ARG A 111 3.70 14.40 9.96
C ARG A 111 4.62 15.59 10.24
N LYS A 112 5.85 15.58 9.71
CA LYS A 112 6.59 16.82 9.42
C LYS A 112 6.36 17.18 7.96
N ILE A 113 5.18 17.74 7.70
CA ILE A 113 4.94 18.48 6.47
C ILE A 113 5.72 19.79 6.64
N ILE A 114 6.93 19.85 6.08
CA ILE A 114 7.63 21.12 5.90
C ILE A 114 7.00 21.75 4.66
N LEU A 115 5.99 22.60 4.86
CA LEU A 115 5.61 23.60 3.88
C LEU A 115 6.71 24.67 3.91
N THR A 116 7.72 24.54 3.06
CA THR A 116 8.51 25.71 2.65
C THR A 116 7.71 26.45 1.61
N ASP A 117 7.11 27.56 2.03
CA ASP A 117 6.65 28.64 1.14
C ASP A 117 7.84 29.12 0.29
N GLN A 118 7.65 29.16 -1.01
CA GLN A 118 8.33 30.05 -1.96
C GLN A 118 7.30 30.61 -2.93
#